data_AF-A0A1M7HH45-F1
#
_entry.id   AF-A0A1M7HH45-F1
#
_cell.length_a   1.000
_cell.length_b   1.000
_cell.length_c   1.000
_cell.angle_alpha   90.00
_cell.angle_beta   90.00
_cell.angle_gamma   90.00
#
_symmetry.space_group_name_H-M   'P 1'
#
loop_
_entity.id
_entity.type
_entity.pdbx_description
1 polymer ?
#
loop_
_entity_poly.entity_id
_entity_poly.type
_entity_poly.pdbx_seq_one_letter_code
_entity_poly.pdbx_strand_id
1 'polypeptide(L)'
;EVKPTSKDSGTIEFKGIESGKAWVTITYEDEEAIKSQTLDFIISDEEYHDENNTSSDVIKGDANCDGTVDMGDVVLIMQALANPNKYGVNGSNELHITLQGAENGDVDTSVKGLTVGDALKIQRYLLGDEKSL
;
A
#
# COMPACT_ATOMS: atom_id res chain seq x y z
N GLU A 1 18.25 -44.18 -19.38
CA GLU A 1 16.85 -43.78 -19.15
C GLU A 1 16.66 -43.57 -17.64
N VAL A 2 16.84 -42.34 -17.16
CA VAL A 2 16.57 -42.01 -15.75
C VAL A 2 15.12 -41.53 -15.71
N LYS A 3 14.21 -42.37 -15.22
CA LYS A 3 12.84 -41.95 -14.95
C LYS A 3 12.87 -41.07 -13.69
N PRO A 4 12.40 -39.80 -13.74
CA PRO A 4 12.33 -38.99 -12.55
C PRO A 4 11.44 -39.69 -11.52
N THR A 5 12.02 -40.00 -10.37
CA THR A 5 11.44 -40.90 -9.35
C THR A 5 11.04 -40.18 -8.06
N SER A 6 11.26 -38.88 -7.94
CA SER A 6 10.67 -38.07 -6.87
C SER A 6 9.56 -37.18 -7.44
N LYS A 7 8.35 -37.33 -6.90
CA LYS A 7 7.27 -36.35 -7.07
C LYS A 7 7.49 -35.26 -6.03
N ASP A 8 8.53 -34.45 -6.21
CA ASP A 8 8.74 -33.29 -5.35
C ASP A 8 7.78 -32.20 -5.81
N SER A 9 6.69 -32.00 -5.07
CA SER A 9 5.76 -30.90 -5.30
C SER A 9 6.27 -29.66 -4.59
N GLY A 10 6.59 -28.61 -5.34
CA GLY A 10 6.85 -27.28 -4.81
C GLY A 10 5.68 -26.34 -5.14
N THR A 11 5.29 -25.52 -4.18
CA THR A 11 4.38 -24.40 -4.42
C THR A 11 5.19 -23.15 -4.68
N ILE A 12 4.85 -22.41 -5.72
CA ILE A 12 5.35 -21.05 -5.94
C ILE A 12 4.16 -20.12 -5.69
N GLU A 13 4.27 -19.26 -4.69
CA GLU A 13 3.25 -18.29 -4.33
C GLU A 13 3.68 -16.90 -4.80
N PHE A 14 2.78 -16.20 -5.48
CA PHE A 14 2.96 -14.81 -5.90
C PHE A 14 1.84 -13.98 -5.31
N LYS A 15 2.18 -12.86 -4.66
CA LYS A 15 1.20 -11.84 -4.26
C LYS A 15 1.12 -10.82 -5.40
N GLY A 16 -0.07 -10.65 -5.99
CA GLY A 16 -0.29 -9.60 -6.99
C GLY A 16 -0.09 -8.21 -6.37
N ILE A 17 0.34 -7.25 -7.17
CA ILE A 17 0.45 -5.82 -6.80
C ILE A 17 -0.56 -4.93 -7.55
N GLU A 18 -1.36 -5.54 -8.44
CA GLU A 18 -2.55 -4.96 -9.06
C GLU A 18 -3.48 -6.09 -9.52
N SER A 19 -4.77 -5.77 -9.67
CA SER A 19 -5.72 -6.64 -10.37
C SER A 19 -5.44 -6.61 -11.88
N GLY A 20 -5.88 -7.65 -12.60
CA GLY A 20 -5.75 -7.72 -14.05
C GLY A 20 -5.14 -9.02 -14.57
N LYS A 21 -4.51 -8.93 -15.74
CA LYS A 21 -3.92 -10.09 -16.43
C LYS A 21 -2.50 -10.31 -15.93
N ALA A 22 -2.24 -11.49 -15.44
CA ALA A 22 -0.89 -11.89 -15.06
C ALA A 22 -0.58 -13.28 -15.63
N TRP A 23 0.70 -13.59 -15.75
CA TRP A 23 1.15 -14.84 -16.33
C TRP A 23 2.44 -15.32 -15.69
N VAL A 24 2.59 -16.63 -15.58
CA VAL A 24 3.83 -17.28 -15.15
C VAL A 24 4.40 -18.02 -16.35
N THR A 25 5.67 -17.75 -16.68
CA THR A 25 6.41 -18.53 -17.68
C THR A 25 7.49 -19.34 -17.00
N ILE A 26 7.48 -20.64 -17.25
CA ILE A 26 8.51 -21.59 -16.84
C ILE A 26 9.39 -21.85 -18.05
N THR A 27 10.66 -21.47 -17.96
CA THR A 27 11.68 -21.77 -18.97
C THR A 27 12.62 -22.84 -18.44
N TYR A 28 12.89 -23.86 -19.25
CA TYR A 28 13.82 -24.92 -18.90
C TYR A 28 14.64 -25.31 -20.12
N GLU A 29 15.85 -25.81 -19.89
CA GLU A 29 16.77 -26.25 -20.93
C GLU A 29 16.91 -27.77 -20.81
N ASP A 30 16.71 -28.47 -21.92
CA ASP A 30 17.14 -29.86 -22.06
C ASP A 30 18.31 -29.96 -23.05
N GLU A 31 18.84 -31.17 -23.26
CA GLU A 31 20.06 -31.40 -24.05
C GLU A 31 19.97 -30.90 -25.50
N GLU A 32 18.78 -30.57 -26.00
CA GLU A 32 18.55 -30.19 -27.39
C GLU A 32 18.11 -28.73 -27.59
N ALA A 33 17.39 -28.14 -26.62
CA ALA A 33 16.94 -26.74 -26.72
C ALA A 33 16.41 -26.15 -25.40
N ILE A 34 16.31 -24.81 -25.39
CA ILE A 34 15.51 -24.07 -24.41
C ILE A 34 14.03 -24.18 -24.77
N LYS A 35 13.21 -24.61 -23.82
CA LYS A 35 11.74 -24.72 -23.91
C LYS A 35 11.08 -23.78 -22.90
N SER A 36 9.84 -23.39 -23.16
CA SER A 36 9.07 -22.53 -22.26
C SER A 36 7.58 -22.88 -22.26
N GLN A 37 6.93 -22.73 -21.11
CA GLN A 37 5.48 -22.87 -20.94
C GLN A 37 4.92 -21.69 -20.15
N THR A 38 3.82 -21.13 -20.61
CA THR A 38 3.15 -19.97 -20.00
C THR A 38 1.76 -20.34 -19.50
N LEU A 39 1.40 -19.86 -18.31
CA LEU A 39 0.07 -19.97 -17.73
C LEU A 39 -0.47 -18.56 -17.45
N ASP A 40 -1.57 -18.20 -18.09
CA ASP A 40 -2.26 -16.93 -17.90
C ASP A 40 -3.34 -17.06 -16.82
N PHE A 41 -3.46 -16.02 -15.98
CA PHE A 41 -4.52 -15.89 -14.98
C PHE A 41 -5.07 -14.46 -15.00
N ILE A 42 -6.35 -14.34 -14.65
CA ILE A 42 -7.01 -13.05 -14.46
C ILE A 42 -7.30 -12.96 -12.98
N ILE A 43 -6.69 -11.98 -12.32
CA ILE A 43 -7.05 -11.61 -10.95
C ILE A 43 -8.15 -10.57 -11.07
N SER A 44 -9.36 -10.92 -10.63
CA SER A 44 -10.49 -9.99 -10.62
C SER A 44 -10.33 -8.94 -9.52
N ASP A 45 -10.92 -7.75 -9.69
CA ASP A 45 -10.89 -6.68 -8.68
C ASP A 45 -11.50 -7.13 -7.33
N GLU A 46 -12.46 -8.06 -7.35
CA GLU A 46 -13.11 -8.61 -6.14
C GLU A 46 -12.24 -9.64 -5.41
N GLU A 47 -11.30 -10.29 -6.11
CA GLU A 47 -10.35 -11.28 -5.56
C GLU A 47 -9.01 -10.63 -5.18
N TYR A 48 -8.73 -9.47 -5.76
CA TYR A 48 -7.57 -8.67 -5.47
C TYR A 48 -7.80 -7.82 -4.20
N HIS A 49 -7.25 -8.27 -3.08
CA HIS A 49 -7.11 -7.42 -1.89
C HIS A 49 -5.78 -6.67 -1.95
N ASP A 50 -5.83 -5.45 -2.49
CA ASP A 50 -4.74 -4.51 -2.33
C ASP A 50 -4.79 -3.89 -0.94
N GLU A 51 -3.77 -4.13 -0.13
CA GLU A 51 -3.56 -3.36 1.09
C GLU A 51 -2.88 -2.00 0.81
N ASN A 52 -2.60 -1.67 -0.47
CA ASN A 52 -1.87 -0.48 -0.93
C ASN A 52 -2.31 0.11 -2.32
N ASN A 53 -3.46 -0.22 -2.92
CA ASN A 53 -3.91 0.46 -4.17
C ASN A 53 -4.68 1.73 -3.85
N THR A 54 -3.94 2.82 -3.79
CA THR A 54 -4.40 4.01 -4.48
C THR A 54 -3.23 4.44 -5.34
N SER A 55 -3.44 4.58 -6.65
CA SER A 55 -2.62 5.41 -7.51
C SER A 55 -2.34 6.73 -6.78
N SER A 56 -1.14 6.85 -6.18
CA SER A 56 -0.87 7.85 -5.15
C SER A 56 -0.57 9.20 -5.81
N ASP A 57 -1.59 9.83 -6.37
CA ASP A 57 -1.59 11.28 -6.39
C ASP A 57 -1.52 11.72 -4.92
N VAL A 58 -0.47 12.47 -4.59
CA VAL A 58 -0.28 13.03 -3.25
C VAL A 58 -1.43 14.01 -3.01
N ILE A 59 -2.45 13.56 -2.26
CA ILE A 59 -3.53 14.43 -1.80
C ILE A 59 -3.08 15.00 -0.46
N LYS A 60 -2.66 16.26 -0.45
CA LYS A 60 -2.27 16.94 0.78
C LYS A 60 -3.43 16.97 1.77
N GLY A 61 -3.17 16.48 2.98
CA GLY A 61 -4.15 16.36 4.05
C GLY A 61 -4.81 15.00 4.17
N ASP A 62 -4.73 14.13 3.15
CA ASP A 62 -5.32 12.78 3.14
C ASP A 62 -4.36 11.78 3.79
N ALA A 63 -4.29 11.82 5.11
CA ALA A 63 -3.40 11.02 5.92
C ALA A 63 -3.85 9.56 6.06
N ASN A 64 -5.14 9.28 5.86
CA ASN A 64 -5.67 7.91 5.89
C ASN A 64 -5.71 7.24 4.50
N CYS A 65 -5.38 7.97 3.44
CA CYS A 65 -5.34 7.53 2.04
C CYS A 65 -6.69 7.02 1.52
N ASP A 66 -7.80 7.64 1.94
CA ASP A 66 -9.14 7.28 1.48
C ASP A 66 -9.61 8.08 0.24
N GLY A 67 -8.78 9.01 -0.24
CA GLY A 67 -9.05 9.85 -1.40
C GLY A 67 -9.79 11.15 -1.06
N THR A 68 -10.08 11.40 0.22
CA THR A 68 -10.73 12.62 0.70
C THR A 68 -9.93 13.26 1.84
N VAL A 69 -10.18 14.54 2.11
CA VAL A 69 -9.60 15.24 3.25
C VAL A 69 -10.72 15.55 4.23
N ASP A 70 -10.71 14.91 5.39
CA ASP A 70 -11.73 15.07 6.42
C ASP A 70 -11.18 14.88 7.86
N MET A 71 -12.06 14.69 8.84
CA MET A 71 -11.67 14.55 10.24
C MET A 71 -11.01 13.20 10.55
N GLY A 72 -11.18 12.18 9.71
CA GLY A 72 -10.49 10.90 9.77
C GLY A 72 -8.98 11.08 9.70
N ASP A 73 -8.49 11.96 8.83
CA ASP A 73 -7.07 12.31 8.71
C ASP A 73 -6.52 12.90 10.01
N VAL A 74 -7.24 13.89 10.56
CA VAL A 74 -6.89 14.56 11.80
C VAL A 74 -6.78 13.55 12.95
N VAL A 75 -7.78 12.65 13.05
CA VAL A 75 -7.82 11.62 14.09
C VAL A 75 -6.67 10.63 13.92
N LEU A 76 -6.39 10.16 12.70
CA LEU A 76 -5.33 9.20 12.45
C LEU A 76 -3.94 9.78 12.77
N ILE A 77 -3.67 11.04 12.38
CA ILE A 77 -2.44 11.74 12.74
C ILE A 77 -2.29 11.81 14.26
N MET A 78 -3.34 12.23 14.98
CA MET A 78 -3.29 12.30 16.45
C MET A 78 -3.10 10.93 17.10
N GLN A 79 -3.72 9.88 16.55
CA GLN A 79 -3.57 8.51 17.04
C GLN A 79 -2.15 7.96 16.82
N ALA A 80 -1.58 8.20 15.63
CA ALA A 80 -0.22 7.81 15.29
C ALA A 80 0.81 8.45 16.23
N LEU A 81 0.60 9.72 16.59
CA LEU A 81 1.47 10.44 17.53
C LEU A 81 1.27 10.00 18.99
N ALA A 82 0.03 9.73 19.40
CA ALA A 82 -0.30 9.34 20.77
C ALA A 82 0.10 7.88 21.09
N ASN A 83 -0.01 6.98 20.12
CA ASN A 83 0.34 5.57 20.28
C ASN A 83 0.96 5.00 19.00
N PRO A 84 2.23 5.33 18.72
CA PRO A 84 2.90 4.94 17.48
C PRO A 84 3.05 3.41 17.34
N ASN A 85 3.14 2.67 18.45
CA ASN A 85 3.20 1.21 18.42
C ASN A 85 1.92 0.58 17.85
N LYS A 86 0.79 1.28 17.94
CA LYS A 86 -0.49 0.80 17.42
C LYS A 86 -0.85 1.44 16.08
N TYR A 87 -0.64 2.75 15.94
CA TYR A 87 -1.14 3.53 14.80
C TYR A 87 -0.06 4.24 13.99
N GLY A 88 1.22 4.13 14.36
CA GLY A 88 2.33 4.67 13.58
C GLY A 88 2.61 3.85 12.32
N VAL A 89 3.60 4.25 11.52
CA VAL A 89 3.94 3.61 10.22
C VAL A 89 4.20 2.09 10.32
N ASN A 90 4.68 1.63 11.48
CA ASN A 90 4.90 0.21 11.78
C ASN A 90 3.97 -0.29 12.89
N GLY A 91 2.78 0.30 12.99
CA GLY A 91 1.81 0.02 14.04
C GLY A 91 1.17 -1.36 13.92
N SER A 92 0.65 -1.89 15.02
CA SER A 92 -0.01 -3.20 15.02
C SER A 92 -1.48 -3.17 14.54
N ASN A 93 -2.07 -2.01 14.29
CA ASN A 93 -3.47 -1.89 13.87
C ASN A 93 -3.60 -1.92 12.34
N GLU A 94 -4.61 -2.60 11.82
CA GLU A 94 -4.84 -2.70 10.36
C GLU A 94 -5.03 -1.33 9.66
N LEU A 95 -5.48 -0.32 10.41
CA LEU A 95 -5.68 1.06 9.93
C LEU A 95 -4.61 2.00 10.51
N HIS A 96 -3.40 1.51 10.78
CA HIS A 96 -2.29 2.37 11.16
C HIS A 96 -1.92 3.30 9.99
N ILE A 97 -1.33 4.46 10.29
CA ILE A 97 -0.91 5.38 9.23
C ILE A 97 0.14 4.71 8.33
N THR A 98 0.08 4.92 7.01
CA THR A 98 1.07 4.41 6.07
C THR A 98 2.22 5.41 5.89
N LEU A 99 3.29 5.04 5.17
CA LEU A 99 4.33 6.00 4.80
C LEU A 99 3.76 7.11 3.91
N GLN A 100 2.89 6.75 2.95
CA GLN A 100 2.21 7.71 2.08
C GLN A 100 1.27 8.61 2.88
N GLY A 101 0.50 8.06 3.82
CA GLY A 101 -0.37 8.84 4.70
C GLY A 101 0.41 9.83 5.57
N ALA A 102 1.61 9.45 6.02
CA ALA A 102 2.49 10.37 6.74
C ALA A 102 3.00 11.51 5.84
N GLU A 103 3.31 11.24 4.57
CA GLU A 103 3.71 12.27 3.59
C GLU A 103 2.55 13.18 3.17
N ASN A 104 1.36 12.62 2.96
CA ASN A 104 0.14 13.37 2.68
C ASN A 104 -0.25 14.26 3.86
N GLY A 105 -0.10 13.75 5.08
CA GLY A 105 -0.41 14.43 6.32
C GLY A 105 0.61 15.50 6.74
N ASP A 106 1.86 15.46 6.27
CA ASP A 106 2.91 16.45 6.59
C ASP A 106 2.68 17.77 5.82
N VAL A 107 1.69 18.54 6.26
CA VAL A 107 1.21 19.76 5.61
C VAL A 107 1.71 21.03 6.30
N ASP A 108 2.14 20.98 7.56
CA ASP A 108 2.70 22.10 8.30
C ASP A 108 4.20 22.23 8.02
N THR A 109 4.52 23.06 7.02
CA THR A 109 5.90 23.30 6.59
C THR A 109 6.77 24.05 7.60
N SER A 110 6.23 24.47 8.76
CA SER A 110 7.00 25.10 9.82
C SER A 110 7.92 24.11 10.56
N VAL A 111 7.56 22.82 10.55
CA VAL A 111 8.32 21.72 11.14
C VAL A 111 8.44 20.61 10.09
N LYS A 112 9.50 19.81 10.16
CA LYS A 112 9.66 18.66 9.26
C LYS A 112 9.05 17.41 9.90
N GLY A 113 8.22 16.70 9.13
CA GLY A 113 7.63 15.43 9.53
C GLY A 113 6.34 15.63 10.32
N LEU A 114 5.59 14.55 10.43
CA LEU A 114 4.24 14.56 10.97
C LEU A 114 4.19 14.96 12.47
N THR A 115 3.38 15.97 12.77
CA THR A 115 3.19 16.56 14.11
C THR A 115 1.72 16.87 14.40
N VAL A 116 1.45 17.37 15.61
CA VAL A 116 0.12 17.88 15.98
C VAL A 116 -0.22 19.16 15.19
N GLY A 117 0.80 19.91 14.71
CA GLY A 117 0.61 21.10 13.89
C GLY A 117 -0.09 20.78 12.57
N ASP A 118 0.25 19.64 11.97
CA ASP A 118 -0.37 19.11 10.77
C ASP A 118 -1.86 18.83 10.95
N ALA A 119 -2.19 18.08 11.99
CA ALA A 119 -3.58 17.77 12.35
C ALA A 119 -4.39 19.05 12.59
N LEU A 120 -3.80 20.04 13.27
CA LEU A 120 -4.44 21.34 13.48
C LEU A 120 -4.64 22.11 12.17
N LYS A 121 -3.67 22.07 11.26
CA LYS A 121 -3.76 22.77 9.97
C LYS A 121 -4.85 22.16 9.08
N ILE A 122 -4.95 20.83 9.02
CA ILE A 122 -6.04 20.12 8.32
C ILE A 122 -7.39 20.50 8.94
N GLN A 123 -7.51 20.47 10.27
CA GLN A 123 -8.75 20.88 10.95
C GLN A 123 -9.16 22.32 10.60
N ARG A 124 -8.21 23.27 10.56
CA ARG A 124 -8.48 24.67 10.20
C ARG A 124 -8.86 24.82 8.73
N TYR A 125 -8.28 24.02 7.84
CA TYR A 125 -8.69 23.95 6.43
C TYR A 125 -10.15 23.49 6.28
N LEU A 126 -10.55 22.44 7.00
CA LEU A 126 -11.94 21.95 6.99
C LEU A 126 -12.96 22.96 7.54
N LEU A 127 -12.52 23.83 8.46
CA LEU A 127 -13.34 24.92 9.01
C LEU A 127 -13.38 26.17 8.10
N GLY A 128 -12.55 26.22 7.04
CA GLY A 128 -12.41 27.38 6.16
C GLY A 128 -11.49 28.49 6.69
N ASP A 129 -10.76 28.24 7.78
CA ASP A 129 -9.78 29.17 8.36
C ASP A 129 -8.44 29.18 7.61
N GLU A 130 -8.13 28.10 6.88
CA GLU A 130 -6.99 27.99 5.98
C GLU A 130 -7.46 27.82 4.55
N LYS A 131 -6.77 28.46 3.59
CA LYS A 131 -7.16 28.42 2.17
C LYS A 131 -6.61 27.21 1.41
N SER A 132 -5.57 26.58 1.96
CA SER A 132 -4.82 25.51 1.30
C SER A 132 -3.97 24.75 2.30
N LEU A 133 -3.60 23.52 1.93
CA LEU A 133 -2.66 22.68 2.65
C LEU A 133 -1.24 22.76 2.07
#